data_AF-A0A7X3HEI2-F1
#
_entry.id   AF-A0A7X3HEI2-F1
#
_cell.length_a   1.000
_cell.length_b   1.000
_cell.length_c   1.000
_cell.angle_alpha   90.00
_cell.angle_beta   90.00
_cell.angle_gamma   90.00
#
_symmetry.space_group_name_H-M   'P 1'
#
loop_
_entity.id
_entity.type
_entity.pdbx_description
1 polymer ?
#
loop_
_entity_poly.entity_id
_entity_poly.type
_entity_poly.pdbx_seq_one_letter_code
_entity_poly.pdbx_strand_id
1 'polypeptide(L)'
;MNEHREEKHLEESVRKNLFAMQDTGYKAFHEKLVPTVDPGRIIGVRTPELCKYARAFAKKEEAQEYLRILPHYYYEENNLHAFIIETIKDYERAMEETERFLP
;
A
#
# COMPACT_ATOMS: atom_id res chain seq x y z
N MET A 1 15.02 -7.91 18.46
CA MET A 1 13.70 -7.90 19.13
C MET A 1 12.93 -6.59 18.96
N ASN A 2 13.48 -5.52 18.35
CA ASN A 2 12.76 -4.24 18.15
C ASN A 2 12.10 -4.08 16.77
N GLU A 3 12.67 -4.65 15.70
CA GLU A 3 12.20 -4.44 14.31
C GLU A 3 10.74 -4.86 14.10
N HIS A 4 10.33 -6.05 14.56
CA HIS A 4 8.94 -6.53 14.42
C HIS A 4 7.90 -5.64 15.14
N ARG A 5 8.30 -4.88 16.18
CA ARG A 5 7.39 -3.99 16.91
C ARG A 5 7.20 -2.67 16.15
N GLU A 6 8.25 -2.19 15.50
CA GLU A 6 8.22 -0.96 14.70
C GLU A 6 7.49 -1.18 13.38
N GLU A 7 7.72 -2.31 12.70
CA GLU A 7 6.99 -2.72 11.50
C GLU A 7 5.47 -2.78 11.74
N LYS A 8 5.06 -3.40 12.85
CA LYS A 8 3.64 -3.49 13.21
C LYS A 8 3.00 -2.12 13.45
N HIS A 9 3.71 -1.23 14.13
CA HIS A 9 3.22 0.13 14.38
C HIS A 9 3.12 0.97 13.09
N LEU A 10 4.08 0.79 12.18
CA LEU A 10 4.07 1.44 10.87
C LEU A 10 2.90 0.94 10.00
N GLU A 11 2.70 -0.37 9.93
CA GLU A 11 1.59 -1.00 9.21
C GLU A 11 0.23 -0.49 9.73
N GLU A 12 0.05 -0.45 11.05
CA GLU A 12 -1.16 0.08 11.69
C GLU A 12 -1.39 1.57 11.38
N SER A 13 -0.32 2.37 11.36
CA SER A 13 -0.38 3.80 10.98
C SER A 13 -0.80 3.98 9.52
N VAL A 14 -0.23 3.19 8.61
CA VAL A 14 -0.59 3.19 7.19
C VAL A 14 -2.05 2.79 7.02
N ARG A 15 -2.50 1.71 7.64
CA ARG A 15 -3.90 1.27 7.62
C ARG A 15 -4.84 2.36 8.10
N LYS A 16 -4.51 3.03 9.21
CA LYS A 16 -5.31 4.15 9.72
C LYS A 16 -5.48 5.27 8.68
N ASN A 17 -4.42 5.62 7.96
CA ASN A 17 -4.51 6.61 6.88
C ASN A 17 -5.36 6.11 5.70
N LEU A 18 -5.21 4.83 5.30
CA LEU A 18 -6.02 4.23 4.24
C LEU A 18 -7.51 4.22 4.59
N PHE A 19 -7.86 3.83 5.82
CA PHE A 19 -9.25 3.87 6.30
C PHE A 19 -9.80 5.30 6.42
N ALA A 20 -8.95 6.29 6.71
CA ALA A 20 -9.38 7.70 6.70
C ALA A 20 -9.75 8.21 5.30
N MET A 21 -9.24 7.58 4.24
CA MET A 21 -9.55 7.88 2.83
C MET A 21 -10.62 6.94 2.24
N GLN A 22 -11.34 6.19 3.09
CA GLN A 22 -12.34 5.23 2.64
C GLN A 22 -13.55 5.90 1.98
N ASP A 23 -13.92 5.39 0.80
CA ASP A 23 -15.16 5.67 0.10
C ASP A 23 -15.94 4.35 -0.07
N THR A 24 -16.95 4.13 0.78
CA THR A 24 -17.75 2.90 0.78
C THR A 24 -18.61 2.74 -0.48
N GLY A 25 -19.00 3.85 -1.12
CA GLY A 25 -19.70 3.82 -2.41
C GLY A 25 -18.77 3.35 -3.52
N TYR A 26 -17.53 3.86 -3.55
CA TYR A 26 -16.50 3.38 -4.45
C TYR A 26 -16.12 1.92 -4.18
N LYS A 27 -16.00 1.51 -2.91
CA LYS A 27 -15.79 0.11 -2.52
C LYS A 27 -16.81 -0.83 -3.16
N ALA A 28 -18.11 -0.53 -3.01
CA ALA A 28 -19.20 -1.37 -3.52
C ALA A 28 -19.21 -1.49 -5.05
N PHE A 29 -18.69 -0.49 -5.75
CA PHE A 29 -18.45 -0.55 -7.19
C PHE A 29 -17.19 -1.39 -7.50
N HIS A 30 -16.10 -1.14 -6.80
CA HIS A 30 -14.79 -1.71 -7.07
C HIS A 30 -14.69 -3.21 -6.74
N GLU A 31 -15.32 -3.67 -5.66
CA GLU A 31 -15.33 -5.09 -5.29
C GLU A 31 -15.97 -5.98 -6.36
N LYS A 32 -16.85 -5.43 -7.20
CA LYS A 32 -17.44 -6.12 -8.36
C LYS A 32 -16.49 -6.22 -9.55
N LEU A 33 -15.51 -5.33 -9.65
CA LEU A 33 -14.51 -5.32 -10.73
C LEU A 33 -13.38 -6.31 -10.47
N VAL A 34 -13.12 -6.63 -9.20
CA VAL A 34 -12.00 -7.49 -8.78
C VAL A 34 -12.52 -8.69 -7.98
N PRO A 35 -13.30 -9.60 -8.60
CA PRO A 35 -14.03 -10.66 -7.88
C PRO A 35 -13.13 -11.72 -7.24
N THR A 36 -11.83 -11.74 -7.57
CA THR A 36 -10.84 -12.66 -6.98
C THR A 36 -10.31 -12.19 -5.63
N VAL A 37 -10.61 -10.95 -5.21
CA VAL A 37 -10.22 -10.40 -3.92
C VAL A 37 -11.42 -10.43 -2.98
N ASP A 38 -11.21 -10.92 -1.75
CA ASP A 38 -12.23 -10.89 -0.70
C ASP A 38 -12.72 -9.44 -0.47
N PRO A 39 -14.03 -9.15 -0.57
CA PRO A 39 -14.58 -7.83 -0.29
C PRO A 39 -14.24 -7.25 1.08
N GLY A 40 -13.94 -8.09 2.07
CA GLY A 40 -13.47 -7.68 3.41
C GLY A 40 -12.04 -7.13 3.41
N ARG A 41 -11.26 -7.38 2.35
CA ARG A 41 -9.89 -6.88 2.16
C ARG A 41 -9.81 -5.63 1.29
N ILE A 42 -10.94 -5.10 0.84
CA ILE A 42 -11.00 -3.87 0.05
C ILE A 42 -11.45 -2.74 0.96
N ILE A 43 -10.61 -1.72 1.13
CA ILE A 43 -10.95 -0.54 1.92
C ILE A 43 -11.86 0.39 1.11
N GLY A 44 -11.58 0.56 -0.18
CA GLY A 44 -12.30 1.47 -1.06
C GLY A 44 -11.65 2.85 -1.14
N VAL A 45 -10.35 2.93 -1.38
CA VAL A 45 -9.67 4.22 -1.61
C VAL A 45 -9.61 4.51 -3.10
N ARG A 46 -9.95 5.73 -3.51
CA ARG A 46 -9.88 6.12 -4.92
C ARG A 46 -8.42 6.23 -5.37
N THR A 47 -8.10 5.68 -6.54
CA THR A 47 -6.73 5.66 -7.09
C THR A 47 -6.04 7.03 -7.10
N PRO A 48 -6.68 8.15 -7.53
CA PRO A 48 -6.02 9.44 -7.51
C PRO A 48 -5.61 9.93 -6.12
N GLU A 49 -6.37 9.58 -5.09
CA GLU A 49 -6.08 9.92 -3.70
C GLU A 49 -4.96 9.02 -3.16
N LEU A 50 -5.02 7.72 -3.43
CA LEU A 50 -3.99 6.77 -3.07
C LEU A 50 -2.63 7.12 -3.70
N CYS A 51 -2.59 7.53 -4.98
CA CYS A 51 -1.36 7.97 -5.62
C CYS A 51 -0.80 9.26 -4.99
N LYS A 52 -1.64 10.20 -4.54
CA LYS A 52 -1.19 11.39 -3.81
C LYS A 52 -0.55 11.00 -2.47
N TYR A 53 -1.19 10.08 -1.75
CA TYR A 53 -0.66 9.55 -0.50
C TYR A 53 0.68 8.85 -0.72
N ALA A 54 0.78 7.95 -1.70
CA ALA A 54 2.02 7.23 -2.05
C ALA A 54 3.17 8.19 -2.35
N ARG A 55 2.95 9.20 -3.21
CA ARG A 55 3.99 10.20 -3.55
C ARG A 55 4.42 11.06 -2.37
N ALA A 56 3.53 11.34 -1.42
CA ALA A 56 3.88 12.07 -0.20
C ALA A 56 4.64 11.16 0.77
N PHE A 57 4.21 9.91 0.91
CA PHE A 57 4.80 8.92 1.80
C PHE A 57 6.19 8.49 1.35
N ALA A 58 6.41 8.32 0.04
CA ALA A 58 7.69 7.93 -0.57
C ALA A 58 8.87 8.90 -0.27
N LYS A 59 8.58 10.12 0.19
CA LYS A 59 9.59 11.11 0.60
C LYS A 59 10.10 10.91 2.02
N LYS A 60 9.46 10.02 2.79
CA LYS A 60 9.79 9.75 4.19
C LYS A 60 10.71 8.53 4.29
N GLU A 61 11.49 8.46 5.35
CA GLU A 61 12.38 7.31 5.61
C GLU A 61 11.56 6.03 5.83
N GLU A 62 10.39 6.16 6.47
CA GLU A 62 9.48 5.04 6.76
C GLU A 62 8.96 4.35 5.50
N ALA A 63 9.04 4.98 4.32
CA ALA A 63 8.65 4.33 3.08
C ALA A 63 9.50 3.10 2.77
N GLN A 64 10.80 3.15 3.06
CA GLN A 64 11.70 2.01 2.82
C GLN A 64 11.43 0.85 3.78
N GLU A 65 11.05 1.16 5.02
CA GLU A 65 10.62 0.16 5.99
C GLU A 65 9.30 -0.48 5.57
N TYR A 66 8.35 0.33 5.09
CA TYR A 66 7.06 -0.17 4.60
C TYR A 66 7.19 -1.12 3.40
N LEU A 67 8.14 -0.88 2.48
CA LEU A 67 8.41 -1.79 1.36
C LEU A 67 8.93 -3.17 1.80
N ARG A 68 9.38 -3.31 3.05
CA ARG A 68 9.79 -4.62 3.60
C ARG A 68 8.65 -5.36 4.30
N ILE A 69 7.56 -4.67 4.61
CA ILE A 69 6.38 -5.27 5.24
C ILE A 69 5.62 -6.04 4.17
N LEU A 70 5.77 -7.36 4.20
CA LEU A 70 5.08 -8.30 3.32
C LEU A 70 4.74 -9.57 4.12
N PRO A 71 3.61 -10.25 3.83
CA PRO A 71 2.59 -9.88 2.85
C PRO A 71 1.61 -8.82 3.36
N HIS A 72 1.03 -8.03 2.46
CA HIS A 72 -0.04 -7.07 2.79
C HIS A 72 -1.40 -7.75 2.94
N TYR A 73 -2.24 -7.23 3.83
CA TYR A 73 -3.58 -7.77 4.07
C TYR A 73 -4.65 -7.15 3.16
N TYR A 74 -4.66 -5.82 3.06
CA TYR A 74 -5.64 -5.08 2.27
C TYR A 74 -5.18 -4.88 0.82
N TYR A 75 -6.14 -4.79 -0.08
CA TYR A 75 -5.91 -4.49 -1.50
C TYR A 75 -5.20 -3.15 -1.69
N GLU A 76 -5.61 -2.12 -0.96
CA GLU A 76 -5.01 -0.79 -1.04
C GLU A 76 -3.59 -0.70 -0.45
N GLU A 77 -3.21 -1.59 0.48
CA GLU A 77 -1.82 -1.70 0.95
C GLU A 77 -0.89 -2.16 -0.19
N ASN A 78 -1.32 -3.17 -0.96
CA ASN A 78 -0.59 -3.64 -2.14
C ASN A 78 -0.44 -2.54 -3.20
N ASN A 79 -1.51 -1.78 -3.47
CA ASN A 79 -1.44 -0.68 -4.43
C ASN A 79 -0.56 0.48 -3.92
N LEU A 80 -0.63 0.80 -2.63
CA LEU A 80 0.24 1.81 -2.02
C LEU A 80 1.71 1.42 -2.22
N HIS A 81 2.06 0.18 -1.91
CA HIS A 81 3.41 -0.35 -2.09
C HIS A 81 3.86 -0.21 -3.56
N ALA A 82 3.06 -0.67 -4.51
CA ALA A 82 3.36 -0.55 -5.94
C ALA A 82 3.54 0.92 -6.38
N PHE A 83 2.70 1.84 -5.91
CA PHE A 83 2.83 3.26 -6.23
C PHE A 83 4.05 3.91 -5.58
N ILE A 84 4.54 3.42 -4.44
CA ILE A 84 5.81 3.87 -3.86
C ILE A 84 6.96 3.43 -4.76
N ILE A 85 6.98 2.17 -5.21
CA ILE A 85 7.98 1.66 -6.16
C ILE A 85 8.00 2.50 -7.44
N GLU A 86 6.83 2.86 -7.98
CA GLU A 86 6.70 3.72 -9.17
C GLU A 86 7.41 5.08 -9.02
N THR A 87 7.63 5.57 -7.79
CA THR A 87 8.35 6.83 -7.55
C THR A 87 9.87 6.70 -7.60
N ILE A 88 10.41 5.48 -7.60
CA ILE A 88 11.84 5.21 -7.63
C ILE A 88 12.35 5.49 -9.04
N LYS A 89 13.26 6.47 -9.17
CA LYS A 89 13.82 6.87 -10.47
C LYS A 89 14.95 5.96 -10.95
N ASP A 90 15.63 5.32 -10.01
CA ASP A 90 16.70 4.37 -10.31
C ASP A 90 16.08 3.05 -10.78
N TYR A 91 16.36 2.68 -12.02
CA TYR A 91 15.72 1.53 -12.66
C TYR A 91 16.05 0.21 -11.97
N GLU A 92 17.34 -0.01 -11.65
CA GLU A 92 17.79 -1.27 -11.04
C GLU A 92 17.12 -1.45 -9.68
N ARG A 93 17.12 -0.41 -8.85
CA ARG A 93 16.42 -0.43 -7.57
C ARG A 93 14.91 -0.59 -7.70
N ALA A 94 14.27 0.06 -8.66
CA ALA A 94 12.83 -0.10 -8.88
C ALA A 94 12.48 -1.54 -9.28
N MET A 95 13.33 -2.17 -10.09
CA MET A 95 13.19 -3.57 -10.47
C MET A 95 13.38 -4.50 -9.27
N GLU A 96 14.42 -4.30 -8.46
CA GLU A 96 14.67 -5.09 -7.25
C GLU A 96 13.49 -5.05 -6.26
N GLU A 97 12.93 -3.85 -6.01
CA GLU A 97 11.75 -3.72 -5.14
C GLU A 97 10.50 -4.34 -5.77
N THR A 98 10.36 -4.26 -7.10
CA THR A 98 9.26 -4.93 -7.82
C THR A 98 9.35 -6.45 -7.67
N GLU A 99 10.54 -7.04 -7.85
CA GLU A 99 10.76 -8.48 -7.68
C GLU A 99 10.50 -8.93 -6.24
N ARG A 100 10.88 -8.13 -5.25
CA ARG A 100 10.58 -8.38 -3.83
C ARG A 100 9.07 -8.37 -3.55
N PHE A 101 8.34 -7.47 -4.19
CA PHE A 101 6.90 -7.27 -3.99
C PHE A 101 6.04 -8.38 -4.60
N LEU A 102 6.45 -8.88 -5.76
CA LEU A 102 5.71 -9.92 -6.47
C LEU A 102 5.88 -11.31 -5.80
N PRO A 103 4.86 -12.18 -5.86
CA PRO A 103 4.90 -13.53 -5.28
C PRO A 103 5.76 -14.53 -6.06
#